data_AF-A0A7C3Q5R3-F1
#
_entry.id   AF-A0A7C3Q5R3-F1
#
_cell.length_a   1.000
_cell.length_b   1.000
_cell.length_c   1.000
_cell.angle_alpha   90.00
_cell.angle_beta   90.00
_cell.angle_gamma   90.00
#
_symmetry.space_group_name_H-M   'P 1'
#
loop_
_entity.id
_entity.type
_entity.pdbx_description
1 polymer ?
#
loop_
_entity_poly.entity_id
_entity_poly.type
_entity_poly.pdbx_seq_one_letter_code
_entity_poly.pdbx_strand_id
1 'polypeptide(L)'
;YEAHGLMAEAKMREIGAAVHARWPGVKSVVMLHRVGRLEIGEASVVIGVSAAHRAEAFEACRFAIDRLKQTVPIWKKEHFEDGEVWVGLQSECDHRH
;
A
#
# COMPACT_ATOMS: atom_id res chain seq x y z
N TYR A 1 -1.89 16.16 -4.24
CA TYR A 1 -2.22 15.34 -3.06
C TYR A 1 -3.64 14.79 -3.09
N GLU A 2 -4.67 15.54 -3.53
CA GLU A 2 -6.07 15.04 -3.57
C GLU A 2 -6.35 13.91 -4.58
N ALA A 3 -5.81 13.99 -5.80
CA ALA A 3 -6.05 12.97 -6.84
C ALA A 3 -5.49 11.58 -6.47
N HIS A 4 -4.38 11.53 -5.71
CA HIS A 4 -3.80 10.28 -5.23
C HIS A 4 -4.64 9.64 -4.12
N GLY A 5 -5.24 10.46 -3.24
CA GLY A 5 -6.15 9.98 -2.19
C GLY A 5 -7.38 9.27 -2.75
N LEU A 6 -8.07 9.88 -3.72
CA LEU A 6 -9.25 9.27 -4.37
C LEU A 6 -8.89 7.97 -5.12
N MET A 7 -7.75 7.94 -5.81
CA MET A 7 -7.25 6.74 -6.47
C MET A 7 -6.89 5.65 -5.46
N ALA A 8 -6.23 6.01 -4.36
CA ALA A 8 -5.85 5.08 -3.31
C ALA A 8 -7.08 4.45 -2.64
N GLU A 9 -8.12 5.22 -2.36
CA GLU A 9 -9.37 4.68 -1.82
C GLU A 9 -10.05 3.69 -2.78
N ALA A 10 -10.11 4.03 -4.08
CA ALA A 10 -10.66 3.13 -5.09
C ALA A 10 -9.87 1.81 -5.14
N LYS A 11 -8.54 1.88 -5.12
CA LYS A 11 -7.67 0.69 -5.11
C LYS A 11 -7.78 -0.12 -3.82
N MET A 12 -7.87 0.52 -2.66
CA MET A 12 -8.15 -0.18 -1.40
C MET A 12 -9.49 -0.92 -1.47
N ARG A 13 -10.55 -0.31 -2.02
CA ARG A 13 -11.84 -1.01 -2.23
C ARG A 13 -11.71 -2.23 -3.14
N GLU A 14 -11.02 -2.10 -4.28
CA GLU A 14 -10.75 -3.20 -5.20
C GLU A 14 -9.97 -4.35 -4.52
N ILE A 15 -8.93 -4.01 -3.74
CA ILE A 15 -8.10 -4.98 -3.02
C ILE A 15 -8.94 -5.70 -1.97
N GLY A 16 -9.81 -5.00 -1.23
CA GLY A 16 -10.69 -5.60 -0.23
C GLY A 16 -11.64 -6.63 -0.84
N ALA A 17 -12.22 -6.29 -2.00
CA ALA A 17 -13.06 -7.24 -2.75
C ALA A 17 -12.26 -8.46 -3.23
N ALA A 18 -11.03 -8.25 -3.72
CA ALA A 18 -10.16 -9.35 -4.14
C ALA A 18 -9.75 -10.27 -2.98
N VAL A 19 -9.54 -9.72 -1.78
CA VAL A 19 -9.27 -10.50 -0.57
C VAL A 19 -10.47 -11.39 -0.24
N HIS A 20 -11.68 -10.83 -0.18
CA HIS A 20 -12.88 -11.62 0.13
C HIS A 20 -13.16 -12.70 -0.92
N ALA A 21 -12.87 -12.43 -2.20
CA ALA A 21 -13.02 -13.42 -3.27
C ALA A 21 -12.01 -14.58 -3.15
N ARG A 22 -10.79 -14.30 -2.69
CA ARG A 22 -9.70 -15.30 -2.62
C ARG A 22 -9.65 -16.07 -1.32
N TRP A 23 -10.05 -15.46 -0.20
CA TRP A 23 -10.08 -16.10 1.12
C TRP A 23 -11.50 -16.03 1.72
N PRO A 24 -12.36 -17.03 1.46
CA PRO A 24 -13.72 -17.06 1.98
C PRO A 24 -13.82 -17.06 3.52
N GLY A 25 -12.76 -17.48 4.23
CA GLY A 25 -12.69 -17.45 5.70
C GLY A 25 -12.35 -16.08 6.29
N VAL A 26 -12.03 -15.06 5.46
CA VAL A 26 -11.83 -13.67 5.90
C VAL A 26 -13.18 -13.02 6.21
N LYS A 27 -13.33 -12.55 7.45
CA LYS A 27 -14.54 -11.89 7.95
C LYS A 27 -14.53 -10.40 7.69
N SER A 28 -13.39 -9.74 7.87
CA SER A 28 -13.27 -8.30 7.65
C SER A 28 -11.86 -7.91 7.19
N VAL A 29 -11.81 -6.86 6.37
CA VAL A 29 -10.59 -6.18 5.94
C VAL A 29 -10.77 -4.68 6.19
N VAL A 30 -9.80 -4.06 6.84
CA VAL A 30 -9.73 -2.61 7.04
C VAL A 30 -8.41 -2.12 6.47
N MET A 31 -8.47 -1.10 5.62
CA MET A 31 -7.30 -0.44 5.06
C MET A 31 -7.44 1.07 5.27
N LEU A 32 -6.41 1.65 5.88
CA LEU A 32 -6.30 3.07 6.15
C LEU A 32 -5.01 3.56 5.51
N HIS A 33 -5.10 4.64 4.74
CA HIS A 33 -3.96 5.30 4.13
C HIS A 33 -3.98 6.77 4.54
N ARG A 34 -2.88 7.25 5.12
CA ARG A 34 -2.74 8.65 5.48
C ARG A 34 -2.45 9.48 4.22
N VAL A 35 -3.20 10.56 4.06
CA VAL A 35 -2.96 11.60 3.05
C VAL A 35 -2.31 12.82 3.70
N GLY A 36 -1.49 13.55 2.96
CA GLY A 36 -0.75 14.72 3.42
C GLY A 36 0.70 14.44 3.83
N ARG A 37 1.29 15.38 4.58
CA ARG A 37 2.67 15.30 5.09
C ARG A 37 2.75 14.24 6.19
N LEU A 38 3.80 13.41 6.12
CA LEU A 38 4.14 12.38 7.12
C LEU A 38 5.52 12.70 7.67
N GLU A 39 5.66 12.71 8.98
CA GLU A 39 6.97 12.82 9.61
C GLU A 39 7.72 11.46 9.57
N ILE A 40 9.03 11.51 9.73
CA ILE A 40 9.86 10.29 9.74
C ILE A 40 9.43 9.42 10.93
N GLY A 41 9.21 8.13 10.68
CA GLY A 41 8.75 7.17 11.68
C GLY A 41 7.24 7.01 11.78
N GLU A 42 6.43 7.85 11.11
CA GLU A 42 4.98 7.68 11.09
C GLU A 42 4.52 6.59 10.10
N ALA A 43 3.47 5.85 10.47
CA ALA A 43 2.85 4.87 9.61
C ALA A 43 2.05 5.55 8.48
N SER A 44 2.39 5.25 7.23
CA SER A 44 1.66 5.74 6.05
C SER A 44 0.41 4.93 5.73
N VAL A 45 0.43 3.64 6.04
CA VAL A 45 -0.64 2.68 5.79
C VAL A 45 -0.82 1.78 7.00
N VAL A 46 -2.08 1.48 7.34
CA VAL A 46 -2.45 0.42 8.28
C VAL A 46 -3.42 -0.53 7.59
N ILE A 47 -3.15 -1.83 7.70
CA ILE A 47 -4.03 -2.89 7.20
C ILE A 47 -4.35 -3.85 8.35
N GLY A 48 -5.63 -4.11 8.55
CA GLY A 48 -6.13 -5.10 9.50
C GLY A 48 -6.99 -6.13 8.78
N VAL A 49 -6.78 -7.41 9.07
CA VAL A 49 -7.58 -8.51 8.53
C VAL A 49 -8.02 -9.43 9.66
N SER A 50 -9.29 -9.79 9.69
CA SER A 50 -9.80 -10.84 10.58
C SER A 50 -10.29 -12.04 9.76
N ALA A 51 -9.98 -13.25 10.22
CA ALA A 51 -10.37 -14.49 9.56
C ALA A 51 -10.66 -15.60 10.58
N ALA A 52 -11.34 -16.66 10.15
CA ALA A 52 -11.61 -17.83 10.99
C ALA A 52 -10.32 -18.53 11.44
N HIS A 53 -9.29 -18.54 10.58
CA HIS A 53 -7.99 -19.13 10.87
C HIS A 53 -6.88 -18.10 10.66
N ARG A 54 -5.90 -18.12 11.57
CA ARG A 54 -4.78 -17.16 11.55
C ARG A 54 -3.97 -17.18 10.25
N ALA A 55 -3.82 -18.34 9.62
CA ALA A 55 -3.05 -18.48 8.38
C ALA A 55 -3.66 -17.62 7.26
N GLU A 56 -4.98 -17.71 7.07
CA GLU A 56 -5.71 -16.90 6.10
C GLU A 56 -5.59 -15.41 6.40
N ALA A 57 -5.69 -15.00 7.68
CA ALA A 57 -5.54 -13.59 8.06
C ALA A 57 -4.15 -13.03 7.69
N PHE A 58 -3.08 -13.78 7.95
CA PHE A 58 -1.73 -13.35 7.62
C PHE A 58 -1.48 -13.30 6.12
N GLU A 59 -1.92 -14.31 5.38
CA GLU A 59 -1.77 -14.36 3.92
C GLU A 59 -2.56 -13.25 3.22
N ALA A 60 -3.81 -13.04 3.63
CA ALA A 60 -4.66 -11.97 3.09
C ALA A 60 -4.09 -10.58 3.41
N CYS A 61 -3.58 -10.37 4.63
CA CYS A 61 -2.97 -9.10 5.02
C CYS A 61 -1.71 -8.81 4.19
N ARG A 62 -0.85 -9.81 4.00
CA ARG A 62 0.34 -9.71 3.14
C ARG A 62 -0.03 -9.39 1.70
N PHE A 63 -1.01 -10.10 1.15
CA PHE A 63 -1.50 -9.83 -0.20
C PHE A 63 -2.02 -8.40 -0.34
N ALA A 64 -2.79 -7.91 0.63
CA ALA A 64 -3.34 -6.57 0.57
C ALA A 64 -2.27 -5.48 0.54
N ILE A 65 -1.23 -5.56 1.40
CA ILE A 65 -0.15 -4.56 1.41
C ILE A 65 0.70 -4.63 0.14
N ASP A 66 0.99 -5.83 -0.37
CA ASP A 66 1.78 -5.99 -1.59
C ASP A 66 1.05 -5.40 -2.80
N ARG A 67 -0.25 -5.66 -2.92
CA ARG A 67 -1.08 -5.10 -4.00
C ARG A 67 -1.25 -3.60 -3.88
N LEU A 68 -1.40 -3.08 -2.67
CA LEU A 68 -1.51 -1.65 -2.44
C LEU A 68 -0.23 -0.93 -2.89
N LYS A 69 0.95 -1.45 -2.51
CA LYS A 69 2.25 -0.87 -2.91
C LYS A 69 2.52 -0.95 -4.42
N GLN A 70 2.00 -1.96 -5.11
CA GLN A 70 2.11 -2.08 -6.57
C GLN A 70 1.21 -1.12 -7.34
N THR A 71 0.03 -0.81 -6.80
CA THR A 71 -1.03 -0.07 -7.51
C THR A 71 -1.09 1.40 -7.13
N VAL A 72 -0.76 1.72 -5.88
CA VAL A 72 -0.70 3.07 -5.37
C VAL A 72 0.77 3.43 -5.24
N PRO A 73 1.31 4.29 -6.11
CA PRO A 73 2.70 4.71 -5.99
C PRO A 73 2.79 5.65 -4.78
N ILE A 74 3.12 5.10 -3.60
CA ILE A 74 3.33 5.86 -2.38
C ILE A 74 4.67 6.57 -2.52
N TRP A 75 4.70 7.68 -3.26
CA TRP A 75 5.87 8.54 -3.34
C TRP A 75 6.01 9.28 -2.02
N LYS A 76 6.99 8.89 -1.21
CA LYS A 76 7.49 9.72 -0.12
C LYS A 76 8.39 10.77 -0.77
N LYS A 77 7.94 12.02 -0.84
CA LYS A 77 8.82 13.14 -1.18
C LYS A 77 9.66 13.42 0.07
N GLU A 78 10.82 12.78 0.18
CA GLU A 78 11.76 13.06 1.26
C GLU A 78 12.37 14.44 1.00
N HIS A 79 12.01 15.42 1.83
CA HIS A 79 12.65 16.72 1.85
C HIS A 79 13.89 16.61 2.73
N PHE A 80 15.08 16.54 2.12
CA PHE A 80 16.35 16.75 2.81
C PHE A 80 16.66 18.26 2.84
N GLU A 81 17.41 18.71 3.85
CA GLU A 81 17.75 20.13 4.06
C GLU A 81 18.50 20.76 2.86
N ASP A 82 19.08 19.94 1.99
CA ASP A 82 19.88 20.35 0.81
C ASP A 82 19.25 20.03 -0.57
N GLY A 83 17.98 19.60 -0.64
CA GLY A 83 17.31 19.41 -1.93
C GLY A 83 16.27 18.28 -1.98
N GLU A 84 15.45 18.30 -3.04
CA GLU A 84 14.36 17.35 -3.27
C GLU A 84 14.82 16.19 -4.15
N VAL A 85 14.77 14.94 -3.65
CA VAL A 85 15.03 13.73 -4.45
C VAL A 85 13.76 12.88 -4.52
N TRP A 86 13.34 12.56 -5.76
CA TRP A 86 12.24 11.63 -6.01
C TRP A 86 12.79 10.20 -6.06
N VAL A 87 12.52 9.40 -5.03
CA VAL A 87 12.89 7.97 -5.03
C VAL A 87 11.70 7.14 -5.50
N GLY A 88 11.80 6.54 -6.69
CA GLY A 88 10.75 5.61 -7.16
C GLY A 88 10.66 5.31 -8.66
N LEU A 89 11.76 5.00 -9.34
CA LEU A 89 11.69 4.19 -10.56
C LEU A 89 12.94 3.33 -10.64
N GLN A 90 12.91 2.17 -9.99
CA GLN A 90 13.78 1.07 -10.43
C GLN A 90 13.14 0.50 -11.71
N SER A 91 13.41 1.15 -12.83
CA SER A 91 13.54 0.42 -14.08
C SER A 91 14.99 -0.05 -14.14
N GLU A 92 15.21 -1.35 -13.97
CA GLU A 92 16.45 -1.98 -14.44
C GLU A 92 16.71 -1.52 -15.87
N CYS A 93 17.82 -0.82 -16.11
CA CYS A 93 18.41 -0.76 -17.44
C CYS A 93 19.85 -1.22 -17.32
N ASP A 94 20.06 -2.40 -17.89
CA ASP A 94 21.23 -3.23 -17.93
C ASP A 94 22.48 -2.44 -18.38
N HIS A 95 23.55 -2.54 -17.59
CA HIS A 95 24.89 -2.17 -18.01
C HIS A 95 25.36 -3.16 -19.08
N ARG A 96 25.30 -2.79 -20.37
CA ARG A 96 26.17 -3.39 -21.40
C ARG A 96 26.63 -2.38 -22.45
N HIS A 97 27.95 -2.18 -22.40
CA HIS A 97 28.90 -1.60 -23.36
C HIS A 97 28.93 -0.07 -23.52
#